data_AF-A0A968J2T9-F1
#
_entry.id   AF-A0A968J2T9-F1
#
_cell.length_a   1.000
_cell.length_b   1.000
_cell.length_c   1.000
_cell.angle_alpha   90.00
_cell.angle_beta   90.00
_cell.angle_gamma   90.00
#
_symmetry.space_group_name_H-M   'P 1'
#
loop_
_entity.id
_entity.type
_entity.pdbx_description
1 polymer ?
#
loop_
_entity_poly.entity_id
_entity_poly.type
_entity_poly.pdbx_seq_one_letter_code
_entity_poly.pdbx_strand_id
1 'polypeptide(L)' 'AAQGKTGFVPIAARWIIERTNAWVERCKILVKNYERTLENATTKLNLCFVRLMLKRLAASP' A
#
# COMPACT_ATOMS: atom_id res chain seq x y z
N ALA A 1 -31.82 -11.33 9.49
CA ALA A 1 -30.64 -10.51 9.08
C ALA A 1 -29.48 -10.89 9.99
N ALA A 2 -28.30 -11.18 9.45
CA ALA A 2 -27.12 -11.49 10.28
C ALA A 2 -26.85 -10.31 11.23
N GLN A 3 -26.73 -10.59 12.52
CA GLN A 3 -26.48 -9.59 13.56
C GLN A 3 -25.14 -8.91 13.26
N GLY A 4 -25.22 -7.65 12.79
CA GLY A 4 -24.04 -6.85 12.50
C GLY A 4 -23.26 -6.57 13.78
N LYS A 5 -21.94 -6.76 13.75
CA LYS A 5 -21.07 -6.36 14.86
C LYS A 5 -21.12 -4.84 15.00
N THR A 6 -21.41 -4.33 16.20
CA THR A 6 -21.38 -2.90 16.51
C THR A 6 -20.01 -2.51 17.11
N GLY A 7 -19.41 -1.43 16.63
CA GLY A 7 -18.11 -0.93 17.11
C GLY A 7 -16.89 -1.39 16.30
N PHE A 8 -15.70 -0.96 16.73
CA PHE A 8 -14.44 -1.32 16.08
C PHE A 8 -14.09 -2.79 16.38
N VAL A 9 -14.10 -3.62 15.34
CA VAL A 9 -13.71 -5.03 15.43
C VAL A 9 -12.31 -5.17 14.81
N PRO A 10 -11.26 -5.39 15.62
CA PRO A 10 -9.92 -5.64 15.09
C PRO A 10 -9.96 -6.85 14.15
N ILE A 11 -9.47 -6.67 12.93
CA ILE A 11 -9.27 -7.79 11.99
C ILE A 11 -7.81 -8.22 12.10
N ALA A 12 -7.59 -9.51 12.31
CA ALA A 12 -6.26 -10.08 12.35
C ALA A 12 -5.47 -9.67 11.08
N ALA A 13 -4.23 -9.21 11.28
CA ALA A 13 -3.33 -8.76 10.22
C ALA A 13 -3.79 -7.53 9.39
N ARG A 14 -4.86 -6.80 9.77
CA ARG A 14 -5.28 -5.55 9.10
C ARG A 14 -4.13 -4.55 8.92
N TRP A 15 -3.27 -4.45 9.94
CA TRP A 15 -2.14 -3.53 9.94
C TRP A 15 -1.17 -3.76 8.77
N ILE A 16 -1.09 -4.98 8.21
CA ILE A 16 -0.21 -5.29 7.07
C ILE A 16 -0.72 -4.56 5.82
N ILE A 17 -2.04 -4.60 5.59
CA ILE A 17 -2.69 -3.93 4.46
C ILE A 17 -2.58 -2.42 4.62
N GLU A 18 -2.91 -1.90 5.81
CA GLU A 18 -2.84 -0.46 6.09
C GLU A 18 -1.41 0.08 5.95
N ARG A 19 -0.41 -0.68 6.41
CA ARG A 19 1.01 -0.33 6.23
C ARG A 19 1.42 -0.31 4.75
N THR A 20 0.92 -1.27 3.98
CA THR A 20 1.16 -1.35 2.54
C THR A 20 0.56 -0.14 1.82
N ASN A 21 -0.68 0.22 2.15
CA ASN A 21 -1.35 1.42 1.64
C ASN A 21 -0.57 2.70 2.01
N ALA A 22 -0.09 2.81 3.25
CA ALA A 22 0.71 3.95 3.69
C ALA A 22 2.05 4.09 2.92
N TRP A 23 2.67 3.00 2.46
CA TRP A 23 3.85 3.10 1.56
C TRP A 23 3.46 3.63 0.18
N VAL A 24 2.34 3.17 -0.37
CA VAL A 24 1.81 3.62 -1.66
C VAL A 24 1.41 5.10 -1.63
N GLU A 25 0.78 5.57 -0.54
CA GLU A 25 0.39 6.97 -0.37
C GLU A 25 1.59 7.94 -0.32
N ARG A 26 2.75 7.48 0.14
CA ARG A 26 3.99 8.29 0.10
C ARG A 26 4.51 8.48 -1.33
N CYS A 27 4.14 7.60 -2.25
CA CYS A 27 4.48 7.71 -3.66
C CYS A 27 3.42 8.62 -4.34
N LYS A 28 3.62 9.96 -4.33
CA LYS A 28 2.69 10.98 -4.86
C LYS A 28 2.00 10.61 -6.19
N ILE A 29 2.73 9.93 -7.07
CA ILE A 29 2.26 9.50 -8.38
C ILE A 29 1.11 8.46 -8.34
N LEU A 30 0.95 7.76 -7.21
CA LEU A 30 -0.07 6.73 -6.96
C LEU A 30 -1.25 7.23 -6.12
N VAL A 31 -1.16 8.42 -5.50
CA VAL A 31 -2.14 8.93 -4.51
C VAL A 31 -3.51 9.22 -5.11
N LYS A 32 -3.62 9.46 -6.42
CA LYS A 32 -4.91 9.77 -7.09
C LYS A 32 -5.06 9.08 -8.44
N ASN A 33 -4.60 7.83 -8.57
CA ASN A 33 -4.76 6.99 -9.76
C ASN A 33 -4.63 7.79 -11.07
N TYR A 34 -3.54 8.53 -11.23
CA TYR A 34 -3.31 9.41 -12.37
C TYR A 34 -3.04 8.67 -13.68
N GLU A 35 -3.19 7.35 -13.67
CA GLU A 35 -2.73 6.48 -14.74
C GLU A 35 -3.85 6.15 -15.69
N ARG A 36 -3.56 6.38 -16.97
CA ARG A 36 -4.50 6.13 -18.06
C ARG A 36 -4.69 4.64 -18.35
N THR A 37 -3.70 3.81 -18.02
CA THR A 37 -3.71 2.37 -18.28
C THR A 37 -3.35 1.58 -17.03
N LEU A 38 -3.88 0.36 -16.93
CA LEU A 38 -3.59 -0.54 -15.82
C LEU A 38 -2.11 -0.95 -15.80
N GLU A 39 -1.49 -1.15 -16.96
CA GLU A 39 -0.07 -1.49 -17.09
C GLU A 39 0.84 -0.43 -16.47
N ASN A 40 0.53 0.85 -16.72
CA ASN A 40 1.29 1.96 -16.14
C ASN A 40 1.11 2.00 -14.61
N ALA A 41 -0.13 1.84 -14.13
CA ALA A 41 -0.42 1.78 -12.70
C ALA A 41 0.36 0.65 -11.99
N THR A 42 0.35 -0.56 -12.57
CA THR A 42 1.11 -1.70 -12.08
C THR A 42 2.60 -1.43 -12.06
N THR A 43 3.15 -0.83 -13.12
CA THR A 43 4.57 -0.48 -13.21
C THR A 43 4.96 0.51 -12.10
N LYS A 44 4.12 1.52 -11.83
CA LYS A 44 4.38 2.50 -10.76
C LYS A 44 4.27 1.89 -9.37
N LEU A 45 3.32 0.97 -9.14
CA LEU A 45 3.23 0.20 -7.90
C LEU A 45 4.52 -0.60 -7.66
N ASN A 46 4.95 -1.38 -8.65
CA ASN A 46 6.19 -2.16 -8.58
C ASN A 46 7.39 -1.27 -8.27
N LEU A 47 7.52 -0.12 -8.95
CA LEU A 47 8.59 0.83 -8.70
C LEU A 47 8.57 1.41 -7.27
N CYS A 48 7.38 1.65 -6.71
CA CYS A 48 7.24 2.12 -5.33
C CYS A 48 7.82 1.09 -4.32
N PHE A 49 7.55 -0.20 -4.52
CA PHE A 49 8.09 -1.27 -3.68
C PHE A 49 9.58 -1.55 -3.92
N VAL A 50 10.07 -1.48 -5.16
CA VAL A 50 11.51 -1.56 -5.45
C VAL A 50 12.28 -0.46 -4.70
N ARG A 51 11.80 0.79 -4.75
CA ARG A 51 12.39 1.90 -3.98
C ARG A 51 12.38 1.65 -2.48
N LEU A 52 11.31 1.06 -1.93
CA LEU A 52 11.24 0.69 -0.51
C LEU A 52 12.30 -0.36 -0.17
N MET A 53 12.47 -1.39 -1.00
CA MET A 53 13.47 -2.44 -0.78
C MET A 53 14.89 -1.90 -0.88
N LEU A 54 15.19 -1.06 -1.88
CA LEU A 54 16.49 -0.41 -2.01
C LEU A 54 16.84 0.41 -0.75
N LYS A 55 15.89 1.18 -0.20
CA LYS A 55 16.10 1.93 1.04
C LYS A 55 16.41 1.02 2.23
N ARG A 56 15.76 -0.15 2.31
CA ARG A 56 16.02 -1.13 3.39
C ARG A 56 17.39 -1.77 3.25
N LEU A 57 17.79 -2.11 2.02
CA LEU A 57 19.11 -2.67 1.74
C LEU A 57 20.21 -1.65 2.05
N ALA A 58 20.03 -0.38 1.66
CA ALA A 58 20.99 0.68 1.96
C ALA A 58 21.03 1.09 3.45
N ALA A 59 19.97 0.82 4.21
CA ALA A 59 19.91 1.06 5.65
C ALA A 59 20.39 -0.14 6.47
N SER A 60 20.59 -1.30 5.83
CA SER A 60 21.31 -2.42 6.45
C SER A 60 22.80 -2.07 6.48
N PRO A 61 23.48 -2.19 7.64
CA PRO A 61 24.93 -2.03 7.71
C PRO A 61 25.66 -3.06 6.83
#